data_AF-A0A497QR22-F1
#
_entry.id   AF-A0A497QR22-F1
#
_cell.length_a   1.000
_cell.length_b   1.000
_cell.length_c   1.000
_cell.angle_alpha   90.00
_cell.angle_beta   90.00
_cell.angle_gamma   90.00
#
_symmetry.space_group_name_H-M   'P 1'
#
loop_
_entity.id
_entity.type
_entity.pdbx_description
1 polymer ?
#
loop_
_entity_poly.entity_id
_entity_poly.type
_entity_poly.pdbx_seq_one_letter_code
_entity_poly.pdbx_strand_id
1 'polypeptide(L)'
;MKLLFCSRCFDVFKLDFELRSCKCGKVKGMYTDNTNSVTNGKGISLAIGNGSLINSVLDLNIMPDDLERGDYIESCKIQYAWVRPNEGPGNPHSTVDETLGE
;
A
#
# COMPACT_ATOMS: atom_id res chain seq x y z
N MET A 1 6.10 4.62 0.27
CA MET A 1 4.64 4.76 0.22
C MET A 1 4.00 3.62 0.99
N LYS A 2 3.18 3.92 2.00
CA LYS A 2 2.46 2.91 2.81
C LYS A 2 1.02 2.83 2.34
N LEU A 3 0.56 1.62 2.06
CA LEU A 3 -0.80 1.33 1.63
C LEU A 3 -1.53 0.58 2.75
N LEU A 4 -2.81 0.89 2.94
CA LEU A 4 -3.69 0.14 3.83
C LEU A 4 -4.80 -0.50 3.01
N PHE A 5 -5.06 -1.77 3.29
CA PHE A 5 -6.17 -2.54 2.76
C PHE A 5 -7.26 -2.71 3.81
N CYS A 6 -8.51 -2.49 3.41
CA CYS A 6 -9.69 -2.74 4.24
C CYS A 6 -10.37 -4.06 3.84
N SER A 7 -10.31 -5.06 4.71
CA SER A 7 -10.98 -6.36 4.49
C SER A 7 -12.52 -6.28 4.46
N ARG A 8 -13.12 -5.16 4.90
CA ARG A 8 -14.57 -4.97 4.89
C ARG A 8 -15.12 -4.45 3.55
N CYS A 9 -14.42 -3.52 2.91
CA CYS A 9 -14.89 -2.91 1.66
C CYS A 9 -13.93 -3.10 0.48
N PHE A 10 -12.87 -3.89 0.69
CA PHE A 10 -11.82 -4.19 -0.29
C PHE A 10 -11.09 -2.97 -0.86
N ASP A 11 -11.18 -1.84 -0.16
CA ASP A 11 -10.54 -0.60 -0.55
C ASP A 11 -9.05 -0.63 -0.19
N VAL A 12 -8.22 -0.15 -1.12
CA VAL A 12 -6.78 0.06 -0.92
C VAL A 12 -6.52 1.55 -1.06
N PHE A 13 -5.92 2.15 -0.04
CA PHE A 13 -5.60 3.57 -0.06
C PHE A 13 -4.20 3.82 0.49
N LYS A 14 -3.55 4.88 0.00
CA LYS A 14 -2.27 5.33 0.53
C LYS A 14 -2.46 6.22 1.76
N LEU A 15 -1.51 6.17 2.67
CA LEU A 15 -1.40 7.18 3.72
C LEU A 15 -0.90 8.50 3.16
N ASP A 16 -1.28 9.58 3.85
CA ASP A 16 -0.84 10.95 3.61
C ASP A 16 -0.58 11.63 4.96
N PHE A 17 -0.10 12.88 4.98
CA PHE A 17 0.02 13.68 6.20
C PHE A 17 -1.34 14.08 6.80
N GLU A 18 -2.39 14.04 6.00
CA GLU A 18 -3.77 14.17 6.45
C GLU A 18 -4.36 12.80 6.80
N LEU A 19 -5.31 12.78 7.75
CA LEU A 19 -6.03 11.56 8.11
C LEU A 19 -6.80 11.00 6.91
N ARG A 20 -6.39 9.81 6.45
CA ARG A 20 -7.06 9.08 5.38
C ARG A 20 -7.92 7.98 5.96
N SER A 21 -9.01 7.66 5.26
CA SER A 21 -9.87 6.53 5.58
C SER A 21 -10.25 5.75 4.33
N CYS A 22 -10.55 4.46 4.50
CA CYS A 22 -11.15 3.67 3.43
C CYS A 22 -12.58 4.13 3.11
N LYS A 23 -13.13 3.68 1.99
CA LYS A 23 -14.51 3.97 1.56
C LYS A 23 -15.59 3.74 2.62
N CYS A 24 -15.43 2.75 3.52
CA CYS A 24 -16.39 2.49 4.60
C CYS A 24 -16.05 3.18 5.93
N GLY A 25 -14.98 3.98 5.97
CA GLY A 25 -14.55 4.75 7.13
C GLY A 25 -13.95 3.94 8.30
N LYS A 26 -13.90 2.61 8.20
CA LYS A 26 -13.48 1.73 9.31
C LYS A 26 -11.97 1.62 9.48
N VAL A 27 -11.21 1.73 8.40
CA VAL A 27 -9.74 1.72 8.43
C VAL A 27 -9.26 3.14 8.24
N LYS A 28 -8.39 3.60 9.15
CA LYS A 28 -7.86 4.95 9.16
C LYS A 28 -6.36 4.95 9.42
N GLY A 29 -5.67 5.94 8.88
CA GLY A 29 -4.26 6.14 9.15
C GLY A 29 -3.72 7.42 8.51
N MET A 30 -2.54 7.82 8.97
CA MET A 30 -1.79 8.95 8.42
C MET A 30 -0.30 8.79 8.72
N TYR A 31 0.51 9.55 8.00
CA TYR A 31 1.89 9.81 8.36
C TYR A 31 1.95 10.85 9.49
N THR A 32 2.76 10.57 10.51
CA THR A 32 3.07 11.56 11.56
C THR A 32 4.28 12.40 11.16
N ASP A 33 5.15 11.84 10.31
CA ASP A 33 6.29 12.50 9.70
C ASP A 33 6.68 11.76 8.41
N ASN A 34 7.83 12.10 7.81
CA ASN A 34 8.29 11.50 6.54
C ASN A 34 8.59 9.99 6.60
N THR A 35 8.71 9.42 7.80
CA THR A 35 9.12 8.03 8.05
C THR A 35 8.05 7.25 8.82
N ASN A 36 7.44 7.86 9.83
CA ASN A 36 6.56 7.20 10.79
C ASN A 36 5.08 7.41 10.45
N SER A 37 4.25 6.43 10.82
CA SER A 37 2.81 6.45 10.59
C SER A 37 2.03 5.92 11.78
N VAL A 38 0.79 6.38 11.92
CA VAL A 38 -0.17 5.86 12.89
C VAL A 38 -1.39 5.32 12.14
N THR A 39 -1.94 4.20 12.62
CA THR A 39 -3.14 3.57 12.06
C THR A 39 -4.09 3.18 13.17
N ASN A 40 -5.38 3.02 12.85
CA ASN A 40 -6.36 2.55 13.83
C ASN A 40 -6.38 1.02 14.04
N GLY A 41 -5.37 0.31 13.54
CA GLY A 41 -5.21 -1.14 13.70
C GLY A 41 -6.21 -2.02 12.93
N LYS A 42 -7.29 -1.44 12.39
CA LYS A 42 -8.40 -2.17 11.74
C LYS A 42 -8.10 -2.58 10.28
N GLY A 43 -6.99 -2.10 9.71
CA GLY A 43 -6.57 -2.37 8.33
C GLY A 43 -5.40 -3.36 8.23
N ILE A 44 -5.02 -3.69 7.00
CA ILE A 44 -3.85 -4.52 6.71
C ILE A 44 -2.82 -3.66 5.96
N SER A 45 -1.59 -3.58 6.48
CA SER A 45 -0.51 -2.84 5.81
C SER A 45 0.00 -3.59 4.59
N LEU A 46 0.04 -2.92 3.45
CA LEU A 46 0.63 -3.41 2.21
C LEU A 46 1.91 -2.63 1.89
N ALA A 47 2.95 -3.34 1.50
CA ALA A 47 4.22 -2.79 1.05
C ALA A 47 4.53 -3.30 -0.36
N ILE A 48 4.85 -2.40 -1.28
CA ILE A 48 5.34 -2.72 -2.63
C ILE A 48 6.82 -2.39 -2.67
N GLY A 49 7.64 -3.30 -3.20
CA GLY A 49 9.07 -3.03 -3.38
C GLY A 49 9.28 -1.96 -4.45
N ASN A 50 9.88 -0.83 -4.09
CA ASN A 50 10.08 0.29 -5.02
C ASN A 50 10.83 -0.12 -6.30
N GLY A 51 11.91 -0.90 -6.16
CA GLY A 51 12.67 -1.40 -7.32
C GLY A 51 11.83 -2.31 -8.21
N SER A 52 11.00 -3.18 -7.60
CA SER A 52 10.06 -4.01 -8.35
C SER A 52 9.05 -3.17 -9.12
N LEU A 53 8.47 -2.15 -8.49
CA LEU A 53 7.49 -1.28 -9.12
C LEU A 53 8.11 -0.47 -10.26
N ILE A 54 9.29 0.11 -10.04
CA ILE A 54 9.98 0.91 -11.06
C ILE A 54 10.28 0.06 -12.29
N ASN A 55 10.81 -1.16 -12.11
CA ASN A 55 11.09 -2.06 -13.23
C ASN A 55 9.81 -2.37 -14.01
N SER A 56 8.73 -2.76 -13.34
CA SER A 56 7.44 -3.04 -14.00
C SER A 56 6.91 -1.85 -14.80
N VAL A 57 7.09 -0.61 -14.29
CA VAL A 57 6.68 0.62 -14.99
C VAL A 57 7.57 0.91 -16.19
N LEU A 58 8.89 0.71 -16.07
CA LEU A 58 9.82 0.88 -17.19
C LEU A 58 9.53 -0.12 -18.30
N ASP A 59 9.31 -1.39 -17.95
CA ASP A 59 8.96 -2.45 -18.90
C ASP A 59 7.67 -2.09 -19.66
N LEU A 60 6.65 -1.57 -18.96
CA LEU A 60 5.41 -1.11 -19.60
C LEU A 60 5.63 0.02 -20.61
N ASN A 61 6.55 0.94 -20.35
CA ASN A 61 6.79 2.10 -21.22
C ASN A 61 7.56 1.79 -22.50
N ILE A 62 8.23 0.63 -22.58
CA ILE A 62 9.01 0.21 -23.75
C ILE A 62 8.30 -0.89 -24.55
N MET A 63 7.09 -1.27 -24.15
CA MET A 63 6.32 -2.32 -24.81
C MET A 63 5.77 -1.87 -26.18
N PRO A 64 5.78 -2.77 -27.19
CA PRO A 64 5.06 -2.55 -28.44
C PRO A 64 3.55 -2.38 -28.24
N ASP A 65 2.89 -1.70 -29.17
CA ASP A 65 1.44 -1.43 -29.14
C ASP A 65 0.59 -2.67 -29.53
N ASP A 66 1.19 -3.68 -30.16
CA ASP A 66 0.53 -4.86 -30.71
C ASP A 66 0.59 -6.10 -29.81
N LEU A 67 0.83 -5.90 -28.51
CA LEU A 67 0.95 -7.00 -27.54
C LEU A 67 -0.39 -7.60 -27.12
N GLU A 68 -0.36 -8.89 -26.78
CA GLU A 68 -1.50 -9.57 -26.19
C GLU A 68 -1.51 -9.40 -24.66
N ARG A 69 -2.67 -9.64 -24.05
CA ARG A 69 -2.84 -9.55 -22.58
C ARG A 69 -1.82 -10.37 -21.79
N GLY A 70 -1.38 -11.52 -22.34
CA GLY A 70 -0.40 -12.40 -21.69
C GLY A 70 0.96 -11.74 -21.51
N ASP A 71 1.39 -10.93 -22.46
CA ASP A 71 2.71 -10.29 -22.45
C ASP A 71 2.85 -9.30 -21.29
N TYR A 72 1.78 -8.54 -21.01
CA TYR A 72 1.70 -7.61 -19.89
C TYR A 72 1.76 -8.33 -18.53
N ILE A 73 1.12 -9.50 -18.41
CA ILE A 73 1.13 -10.27 -17.17
C ILE A 73 2.54 -10.76 -16.84
N GLU A 74 3.30 -11.17 -17.84
CA GLU A 74 4.65 -11.68 -17.61
C GLU A 74 5.69 -10.59 -17.41
N SER A 75 5.63 -9.53 -18.23
CA SER A 75 6.70 -8.54 -18.29
C SER A 75 6.48 -7.37 -17.35
N CYS A 76 5.23 -6.98 -17.05
CA CYS A 76 4.92 -5.80 -16.24
C CYS A 76 4.46 -6.15 -14.82
N LYS A 77 4.72 -7.36 -14.33
CA LYS A 77 4.31 -7.77 -12.98
C LYS A 77 5.20 -7.18 -11.90
N ILE A 78 4.56 -6.75 -10.81
CA ILE A 78 5.26 -6.45 -9.56
C ILE A 78 5.68 -7.78 -8.93
N GLN A 79 6.99 -8.01 -8.86
CA GLN A 79 7.60 -9.21 -8.27
C GLN A 79 7.52 -9.24 -6.75
N TYR A 80 7.57 -8.07 -6.10
CA TYR A 80 7.66 -7.98 -4.65
C TYR A 80 6.56 -7.11 -4.04
N ALA A 81 5.61 -7.78 -3.37
CA ALA A 81 4.62 -7.16 -2.51
C ALA A 81 4.48 -7.97 -1.21
N TRP A 82 4.27 -7.29 -0.09
CA TRP A 82 4.17 -7.90 1.23
C TRP A 82 2.97 -7.37 2.00
N VAL A 83 2.35 -8.27 2.76
CA VAL A 83 1.47 -7.92 3.88
C VAL A 83 2.32 -7.79 5.13
N ARG A 84 2.14 -6.70 5.88
CA ARG A 84 2.88 -6.41 7.11
C ARG A 84 1.92 -6.21 8.29
N PRO A 85 2.36 -6.53 9.52
CA PRO A 85 1.62 -6.13 10.72
C PRO A 85 1.51 -4.60 10.79
N ASN A 86 0.56 -4.09 11.57
CA ASN A 86 0.38 -2.64 11.70
C ASN A 86 1.44 -1.98 12.59
N GLU A 87 2.20 -2.77 13.35
CA GLU A 87 3.27 -2.32 14.24
C GLU A 87 4.28 -3.45 14.52
N GLY A 88 5.30 -3.15 15.32
CA GLY A 88 6.29 -4.12 15.79
C GLY A 88 7.44 -4.36 14.80
N PRO A 89 8.24 -5.44 14.98
CA PRO A 89 9.49 -5.64 14.21
C PRO A 89 9.25 -5.81 12.70
N GLY A 90 8.07 -6.29 12.29
CA GLY A 90 7.68 -6.37 10.88
C GLY A 90 7.24 -5.03 10.27
N ASN A 91 7.02 -3.99 11.09
CA ASN A 91 6.63 -2.66 10.67
C ASN A 91 7.06 -1.59 11.70
N PRO A 92 8.38 -1.35 11.88
CA PRO A 92 8.90 -0.60 13.02
C PRO A 92 8.57 0.90 13.00
N HIS A 93 8.22 1.44 11.83
CA HIS A 93 7.87 2.86 11.66
C HIS A 93 6.36 3.09 11.71
N SER A 94 5.66 2.23 12.46
CA SER A 94 4.21 2.21 12.48
C SER A 94 3.70 1.83 13.85
N THR A 95 2.71 2.58 14.31
CA THR A 95 2.04 2.35 15.59
C THR A 95 0.55 2.23 15.39
N VAL A 96 -0.10 1.56 16.34
CA VAL A 96 -1.56 1.47 16.41
C VAL A 96 -2.10 2.43 17.49
N ASP A 97 -3.09 3.23 17.10
CA ASP A 97 -3.95 4.00 18.00
C ASP A 97 -5.40 3.65 17.67
N GLU A 98 -6.04 2.81 18.50
CA GLU A 98 -7.39 2.31 18.23
C GLU A 98 -8.45 3.42 18.18
N THR A 99 -8.18 4.55 18.83
CA THR A 99 -9.06 5.73 18.91
C THR A 99 -8.86 6.72 17.76
N LEU A 100 -7.92 6.42 16.84
CA LEU A 100 -7.56 7.32 15.75
C LEU A 100 -8.77 7.67 14.85
N GLY A 101 -9.17 8.94 14.92
CA GLY A 101 -10.27 9.50 14.14
C GLY A 101 -11.66 9.08 14.60
N GLU A 102 -11.80 8.52 15.81
CA GLU A 102 -13.11 8.35 16.47
C GLU A 102 -13.74 9.71 16.82
#